data_AF-A0A9P7EHD5-F1
#
_entry.id   AF-A0A9P7EHD5-F1
#
_cell.length_a   1.000
_cell.length_b   1.000
_cell.length_c   1.000
_cell.angle_alpha   90.00
_cell.angle_beta   90.00
_cell.angle_gamma   90.00
#
_symmetry.space_group_name_H-M   'P 1'
#
loop_
_entity.id
_entity.type
_entity.pdbx_description
1 polymer ?
#
loop_
_entity_poly.entity_id
_entity_poly.type
_entity_poly.pdbx_seq_one_letter_code
_entity_poly.pdbx_strand_id
1 'polypeptide(L)'
;MRVPQDGRTPLHWAASSGSTEIVCYLIAKNSDVIDNVDEGGWTALHIAVSAGHEDVVRELVGAGADVNRKNDKGITPLLVMFPLGIISTGLTYSV
;
A
#
# COMPACT_ATOMS: atom_id res chain seq x y z
N MET A 1 25.73 9.83 -6.78
CA MET A 1 24.63 8.88 -7.09
C MET A 1 23.58 9.07 -6.01
N ARG A 2 22.56 9.89 -6.27
CA ARG A 2 21.50 10.20 -5.29
C ARG A 2 20.43 9.13 -5.47
N VAL A 3 20.48 8.08 -4.64
CA VAL A 3 19.33 7.18 -4.50
C VAL A 3 18.17 8.07 -4.04
N PRO A 4 17.07 8.19 -4.80
CA PRO A 4 15.92 8.92 -4.30
C PRO A 4 15.44 8.16 -3.07
N GLN A 5 15.51 8.82 -1.91
CA GLN A 5 15.04 8.26 -0.67
C GLN A 5 13.52 8.44 -0.66
N ASP A 6 12.82 7.66 -1.48
CA ASP A 6 11.36 7.76 -1.70
C ASP A 6 10.53 7.45 -0.42
N GLY A 7 11.11 7.47 0.78
CA GLY A 7 10.44 7.06 2.02
C GLY A 7 10.11 5.57 2.12
N ARG A 8 10.52 4.77 1.13
CA ARG A 8 10.17 3.34 1.02
C ARG A 8 10.82 2.50 2.11
N THR A 9 9.97 1.84 2.89
CA THR A 9 10.37 0.80 3.84
C THR A 9 10.67 -0.53 3.13
N PRO A 10 11.38 -1.47 3.79
CA PRO A 10 11.57 -2.82 3.25
C PRO A 10 10.27 -3.52 2.84
N LEU A 11 9.15 -3.22 3.52
CA LEU A 11 7.84 -3.80 3.21
C LEU A 11 7.30 -3.31 1.86
N HIS A 12 7.59 -2.06 1.45
CA HIS A 12 7.24 -1.56 0.13
C HIS A 12 7.95 -2.33 -0.99
N TRP A 13 9.23 -2.66 -0.77
CA TRP A 13 10.00 -3.44 -1.73
C TRP A 13 9.52 -4.89 -1.80
N ALA A 14 9.24 -5.51 -0.66
CA ALA A 14 8.68 -6.86 -0.59
C ALA A 14 7.29 -6.94 -1.26
N ALA A 15 6.46 -5.92 -1.07
CA ALA A 15 5.17 -5.79 -1.75
C ALA A 15 5.32 -5.60 -3.26
N SER A 16 6.30 -4.80 -3.70
CA SER A 16 6.59 -4.64 -5.13
C SER A 16 7.12 -5.91 -5.79
N SER A 17 7.88 -6.73 -5.06
CA SER A 17 8.45 -7.97 -5.58
C SER A 17 7.48 -9.15 -5.57
N GLY A 18 6.33 -9.03 -4.89
CA GLY A 18 5.36 -10.13 -4.74
C GLY A 18 5.85 -11.23 -3.79
N SER A 19 6.87 -10.96 -2.98
CA SER A 19 7.51 -11.99 -2.15
C SER A 19 6.80 -12.14 -0.81
N THR A 20 5.77 -12.99 -0.78
CA THR A 20 4.97 -13.31 0.42
C THR A 20 5.84 -13.71 1.62
N GLU A 21 6.88 -14.52 1.41
CA GLU A 21 7.79 -14.95 2.48
C GLU A 21 8.48 -13.77 3.19
N ILE A 22 8.93 -12.77 2.42
CA ILE A 22 9.59 -11.57 2.94
C ILE A 22 8.55 -10.68 3.63
N VAL A 23 7.35 -10.57 3.08
CA VAL A 23 6.24 -9.82 3.67
C VAL A 23 5.89 -10.40 5.04
N CYS A 24 5.65 -11.71 5.14
CA CYS A 24 5.35 -12.38 6.41
C CYS A 24 6.49 -12.23 7.41
N TYR A 25 7.75 -12.36 6.96
CA TYR A 25 8.91 -12.16 7.83
C TYR A 25 8.99 -10.73 8.40
N LEU A 26 8.74 -9.72 7.56
CA LEU A 26 8.77 -8.32 7.98
C LEU A 26 7.61 -7.97 8.93
N ILE A 27 6.41 -8.46 8.64
CA ILE A 27 5.22 -8.30 9.49
C ILE A 27 5.46 -8.95 10.86
N ALA A 28 6.00 -10.18 10.89
CA ALA A 28 6.29 -10.89 12.12
C ALA A 28 7.38 -10.21 12.96
N LYS A 29 8.31 -9.50 12.31
CA LYS A 29 9.37 -8.74 12.99
C LYS A 29 8.89 -7.41 13.53
N ASN A 30 8.05 -6.69 12.79
CA ASN A 30 7.51 -5.42 13.23
C ASN A 30 6.20 -5.08 12.49
N SER A 31 5.05 -5.33 13.10
CA SER A 31 3.73 -5.03 12.53
C SER A 31 3.48 -3.52 12.37
N ASP A 32 4.18 -2.68 13.13
CA ASP A 32 4.01 -1.22 13.08
C ASP A 32 4.38 -0.61 11.72
N VAL A 33 5.08 -1.35 10.86
CA VAL A 33 5.50 -0.87 9.53
C VAL A 33 4.49 -1.15 8.42
N ILE A 34 3.38 -1.83 8.72
CA ILE A 34 2.35 -2.23 7.74
C ILE A 34 1.71 -1.01 7.08
N ASP A 35 1.35 0.00 7.88
CA ASP A 35 0.69 1.23 7.40
C ASP A 35 1.66 2.38 7.15
N ASN A 36 2.97 2.09 7.14
CA ASN A 36 3.96 3.10 6.78
C ASN A 36 3.76 3.52 5.32
N VAL A 37 3.94 4.81 5.10
CA VAL A 37 3.78 5.43 3.78
C VAL A 37 5.12 5.88 3.23
N ASP A 38 5.24 5.79 1.91
CA ASP A 38 6.34 6.40 1.15
C ASP A 38 6.13 7.92 0.99
N GLU A 39 7.05 8.62 0.32
CA GLU A 39 6.97 10.08 0.11
C GLU A 39 5.71 10.55 -0.65
N GLY A 40 4.99 9.65 -1.32
CA GLY A 40 3.73 9.95 -2.00
C GLY A 40 2.49 9.45 -1.26
N GLY A 41 2.63 9.04 0.00
CA GLY A 41 1.54 8.50 0.80
C GLY A 41 1.19 7.04 0.47
N TRP A 42 1.98 6.33 -0.34
CA TRP A 42 1.68 4.94 -0.72
C TRP A 42 2.07 4.00 0.41
N THR A 43 1.18 3.09 0.77
CA THR A 43 1.50 1.97 1.67
C THR A 43 1.97 0.75 0.88
N ALA A 44 2.56 -0.22 1.57
CA ALA A 44 2.89 -1.52 0.98
C ALA A 44 1.66 -2.19 0.32
N LEU A 45 0.46 -2.02 0.91
CA LEU A 45 -0.79 -2.54 0.36
C LEU A 45 -1.14 -1.90 -0.99
N HIS A 46 -0.94 -0.57 -1.14
CA HIS A 46 -1.16 0.08 -2.44
C HIS A 46 -0.26 -0.50 -3.53
N ILE A 47 1.01 -0.75 -3.19
CA ILE A 47 1.98 -1.32 -4.13
C ILE A 47 1.61 -2.75 -4.51
N ALA A 48 1.26 -3.60 -3.52
CA ALA A 48 0.87 -4.98 -3.76
C ALA A 48 -0.37 -5.07 -4.67
N VAL A 49 -1.39 -4.25 -4.42
CA VAL A 49 -2.57 -4.19 -5.29
C VAL A 49 -2.22 -3.66 -6.67
N SER A 50 -1.46 -2.56 -6.76
CA SER A 50 -1.06 -1.99 -8.06
C SER A 50 -0.20 -2.94 -8.90
N ALA A 51 0.55 -3.84 -8.26
CA ALA A 51 1.39 -4.84 -8.92
C ALA A 51 0.63 -6.14 -9.22
N GLY A 52 -0.60 -6.31 -8.71
CA GLY A 52 -1.42 -7.51 -8.92
C GLY A 52 -1.01 -8.72 -8.06
N HIS A 53 -0.27 -8.50 -6.98
CA HIS A 53 0.22 -9.57 -6.11
C HIS A 53 -0.82 -9.96 -5.06
N GLU A 54 -1.87 -10.68 -5.50
CA GLU A 54 -3.02 -11.05 -4.67
C GLU A 54 -2.63 -11.75 -3.37
N ASP A 55 -1.65 -12.65 -3.39
CA ASP A 55 -1.21 -13.37 -2.19
C ASP A 55 -0.62 -12.40 -1.14
N VAL A 56 0.17 -11.43 -1.58
CA VAL A 56 0.73 -10.39 -0.69
C VAL A 56 -0.39 -9.48 -0.15
N VAL A 57 -1.39 -9.17 -0.98
CA VAL A 57 -2.56 -8.39 -0.54
C VAL A 57 -3.29 -9.13 0.58
N ARG A 58 -3.51 -10.44 0.43
CA ARG A 58 -4.18 -11.26 1.47
C ARG A 58 -3.40 -11.29 2.77
N GLU A 59 -2.07 -11.43 2.71
CA GLU A 59 -1.21 -11.40 3.89
C GLU A 59 -1.24 -10.03 4.59
N LEU A 60 -1.11 -8.92 3.84
CA LEU A 60 -1.16 -7.57 4.41
C LEU A 60 -2.52 -7.26 5.04
N VAL A 61 -3.62 -7.63 4.38
CA VAL A 61 -4.98 -7.45 4.91
C VAL A 61 -5.20 -8.34 6.15
N GLY A 62 -4.72 -9.58 6.12
CA GLY A 62 -4.77 -10.50 7.26
C GLY A 62 -3.97 -9.99 8.46
N ALA A 63 -2.89 -9.25 8.21
CA ALA A 63 -2.08 -8.61 9.23
C ALA A 63 -2.66 -7.29 9.78
N GLY A 64 -3.81 -6.84 9.26
CA GLY A 64 -4.51 -5.65 9.74
C GLY A 64 -4.15 -4.34 9.01
N ALA A 65 -3.61 -4.41 7.79
CA ALA A 65 -3.35 -3.22 6.98
C ALA A 65 -4.62 -2.39 6.72
N ASP A 66 -4.52 -1.06 6.78
CA ASP A 66 -5.64 -0.17 6.48
C ASP A 66 -5.93 -0.14 4.97
N VAL A 67 -6.99 -0.86 4.58
CA VAL A 67 -7.50 -0.94 3.20
C VAL A 67 -8.13 0.35 2.69
N ASN A 68 -8.44 1.29 3.59
CA ASN A 68 -9.09 2.57 3.27
C ASN A 68 -8.12 3.75 3.34
N ARG A 69 -6.87 3.52 3.71
CA ARG A 69 -5.86 4.57 3.82
C ARG A 69 -5.67 5.24 2.46
N LYS A 70 -5.84 6.56 2.41
CA LYS A 70 -5.61 7.32 1.18
C LYS A 70 -4.16 7.75 1.10
N ASN A 71 -3.55 7.58 -0.08
CA ASN A 71 -2.28 8.25 -0.38
C ASN A 71 -2.48 9.75 -0.64
N ASP A 72 -1.41 10.47 -0.93
CA ASP A 72 -1.45 11.93 -1.14
C ASP A 72 -2.30 12.35 -2.36
N LYS A 73 -2.58 11.40 -3.26
CA LYS A 73 -3.46 11.59 -4.41
C LYS A 73 -4.92 11.25 -4.10
N GLY A 74 -5.24 10.90 -2.86
CA GLY A 74 -6.59 10.49 -2.44
C GLY A 74 -6.99 9.09 -2.90
N ILE A 75 -6.03 8.28 -3.37
CA ILE A 75 -6.26 6.92 -3.88
C ILE A 75 -6.19 5.96 -2.69
N THR A 76 -7.13 5.02 -2.59
CA THR A 76 -7.06 3.91 -1.61
C THR A 76 -6.45 2.66 -2.26
N PRO A 77 -5.86 1.73 -1.48
CA PRO A 77 -5.21 0.54 -2.01
C PRO A 77 -6.15 -0.32 -2.84
N LEU A 78 -7.40 -0.49 -2.40
CA LEU A 78 -8.40 -1.29 -3.12
C LEU A 78 -9.00 -0.58 -4.34
N LEU A 79 -8.95 0.76 -4.41
CA LEU A 79 -9.44 1.51 -5.56
C LEU A 79 -8.55 1.33 -6.80
N VAL A 80 -7.30 0.90 -6.63
CA VAL A 80 -6.35 0.68 -7.75
C VAL A 80 -6.76 -0.49 -8.67
N MET A 81 -7.76 -1.30 -8.28
CA MET A 81 -8.24 -2.47 -9.03
C MET A 81 -8.96 -2.15 -10.36
N PHE A 82 -9.47 -0.93 -10.56
CA PHE A 82 -10.16 -0.59 -11.82
C PHE A 82 -9.28 0.31 -12.70
N PRO A 83 -8.84 -0.13 -13.90
CA PRO A 83 -8.01 0.66 -14.81
C PRO A 83 -8.80 1.76 -15.54
N LEU A 84 -9.93 2.21 -14.99
CA LEU A 84 -10.76 3.25 -15.56
C LEU A 84 -11.30 4.17 -14.47
N GLY A 85 -10.70 5.36 -14.38
CA GLY A 85 -11.39 6.63 -14.15
C GLY A 85 -12.15 6.81 -12.84
N ILE A 86 -11.68 7.78 -12.06
CA ILE A 86 -12.49 8.73 -11.26
C ILE A 86 -13.54 8.14 -10.31
N ILE A 87 -13.29 8.12 -8.98
CA ILE A 87 -14.09 8.92 -8.02
C ILE A 87 -13.25 9.21 -6.76
N SER A 88 -13.01 10.48 -6.49
CA SER A 88 -12.67 11.00 -5.17
C SER A 88 -13.84 10.73 -4.22
N THR A 89 -13.71 9.79 -3.28
CA THR A 89 -14.69 9.66 -2.19
C THR A 89 -14.30 10.59 -1.03
N GLY A 90 -14.14 11.89 -1.35
CA GLY A 90 -13.77 12.95 -0.42
C GLY A 90 -14.66 14.19 -0.44
N LEU A 91 -15.78 14.18 -1.18
CA LEU A 91 -16.81 15.21 -1.09
C LEU A 91 -18.19 14.55 -1.03
N THR A 92 -18.61 14.18 0.18
CA THR A 92 -20.02 14.36 0.51
C THR A 92 -20.26 15.87 0.54
N TYR A 93 -21.18 16.33 -0.30
CA TYR A 93 -21.71 17.68 -0.27
C TYR A 93 -21.98 18.13 1.18
N SER A 94 -21.51 19.32 1.54
CA SER A 94 -22.13 20.10 2.61
C SER A 94 -22.10 21.59 2.26
N VAL A 95 -23.34 22.11 2.18
CA VAL A 95 -23.89 23.46 1.87
C VAL A 95 -23.80 23.98 0.43
#